data_AF-A0A1A9BJB1-F1
#
_entry.id   AF-A0A1A9BJB1-F1
#
_cell.length_a   1.000
_cell.length_b   1.000
_cell.length_c   1.000
_cell.angle_alpha   90.00
_cell.angle_beta   90.00
_cell.angle_gamma   90.00
#
_symmetry.space_group_name_H-M   'P 1'
#
loop_
_entity.id
_entity.type
_entity.pdbx_description
1 polymer ?
#
loop_
_entity_poly.entity_id
_entity_poly.type
_entity_poly.pdbx_seq_one_letter_code
_entity_poly.pdbx_strand_id
1 'polypeptide(L)'
;MAEQGHGIGWEQLREAPMLDLAAGDTWVSPAIGSTWAAGPDGRVRGWDHSWHTRPPRGTAWTVLDRDGDAITIRSHDGVEKTVVIPRDRQADVLLVDPPREEWR
;
A
#
# COMPACT_ATOMS: atom_id res chain seq x y z
N MET A 1 13.68 20.02 -4.09
CA MET A 1 12.66 19.55 -5.05
C MET A 1 11.58 18.91 -4.21
N ALA A 2 10.32 19.34 -4.33
CA ALA A 2 9.25 18.75 -3.52
C ALA A 2 9.07 17.30 -3.97
N GLU A 3 9.26 16.35 -3.07
CA GLU A 3 8.86 14.96 -3.28
C GLU A 3 7.36 14.99 -3.64
N GLN A 4 7.02 14.60 -4.87
CA GLN A 4 5.62 14.46 -5.27
C GLN A 4 5.09 13.22 -4.55
N GLY A 5 4.66 13.38 -3.30
CA GLY A 5 4.11 12.28 -2.53
C GLY A 5 2.94 11.65 -3.27
N HIS A 6 2.78 10.33 -3.12
CA HIS A 6 1.76 9.52 -3.80
C HIS A 6 0.29 9.93 -3.53
N GLY A 7 0.02 10.92 -2.68
CA GLY A 7 -1.32 11.48 -2.46
C GLY A 7 -2.31 10.57 -1.71
N ILE A 8 -1.84 9.44 -1.20
CA ILE A 8 -2.65 8.45 -0.45
C ILE A 8 -2.54 8.75 1.03
N GLY A 9 -3.66 8.98 1.71
CA GLY A 9 -3.75 9.16 3.16
C GLY A 9 -3.96 7.86 3.93
N TRP A 10 -3.78 7.91 5.27
CA TRP A 10 -3.93 6.72 6.13
C TRP A 10 -5.35 6.16 6.11
N GLU A 11 -6.37 7.02 6.03
CA GLU A 11 -7.78 6.61 5.99
C GLU A 11 -8.16 5.78 4.76
N GLN A 12 -7.34 5.79 3.71
CA GLN A 12 -7.52 5.00 2.51
C GLN A 12 -6.87 3.62 2.60
N LEU A 13 -6.17 3.31 3.70
CA LEU A 13 -5.36 2.10 3.83
C LEU A 13 -6.03 1.06 4.72
N ARG A 14 -5.88 -0.21 4.32
CA ARG A 14 -6.18 -1.40 5.12
C ARG A 14 -5.01 -2.38 5.08
N GLU A 15 -4.84 -3.17 6.14
CA GLU A 15 -3.90 -4.29 6.10
C GLU A 15 -4.50 -5.44 5.28
N ALA A 16 -3.71 -6.00 4.37
CA ALA A 16 -4.08 -7.14 3.55
C ALA A 16 -2.86 -8.04 3.29
N PRO A 17 -3.04 -9.36 3.18
CA PRO A 17 -1.96 -10.25 2.78
C PRO A 17 -1.44 -9.88 1.39
N MET A 18 -0.12 -9.77 1.23
CA MET A 18 0.51 -9.52 -0.08
C MET A 18 0.13 -10.59 -1.12
N LEU A 19 -0.11 -11.82 -0.65
CA LEU A 19 -0.54 -12.93 -1.50
C LEU A 19 -1.91 -12.69 -2.15
N ASP A 20 -2.76 -11.87 -1.54
CA ASP A 20 -4.12 -11.57 -2.04
C ASP A 20 -4.13 -10.43 -3.08
N LEU A 21 -2.98 -9.80 -3.36
CA LEU A 21 -2.89 -8.72 -4.33
C LEU A 21 -3.23 -9.19 -5.75
N ALA A 22 -4.10 -8.44 -6.41
CA ALA A 22 -4.50 -8.62 -7.81
C ALA A 22 -3.96 -7.50 -8.70
N ALA A 23 -3.99 -7.72 -10.02
CA ALA A 23 -3.67 -6.66 -10.98
C ALA A 23 -4.63 -5.46 -10.81
N GLY A 24 -4.08 -4.25 -10.79
CA GLY A 24 -4.79 -3.01 -10.49
C GLY A 24 -4.72 -2.57 -9.03
N ASP A 25 -4.41 -3.48 -8.09
CA ASP A 25 -4.26 -3.11 -6.69
C ASP A 25 -3.08 -2.15 -6.49
N THR A 26 -3.26 -1.21 -5.56
CA THR A 26 -2.21 -0.28 -5.16
C THR A 26 -2.02 -0.38 -3.66
N TRP A 27 -0.78 -0.48 -3.19
CA TRP A 27 -0.45 -0.43 -1.76
C TRP A 27 0.65 0.58 -1.47
N VAL A 28 0.75 1.01 -0.22
CA VAL A 28 1.84 1.86 0.26
C VAL A 28 2.84 1.01 1.03
N SER A 29 4.12 1.12 0.65
CA SER A 29 5.25 0.68 1.47
C SER A 29 5.72 1.87 2.29
N PRO A 30 5.43 1.93 3.61
CA PRO A 30 5.79 3.07 4.43
C PRO A 30 7.31 3.26 4.54
N ALA A 31 7.74 4.50 4.70
CA ALA A 31 9.14 4.81 4.99
C ALA A 31 9.56 4.23 6.35
N ILE A 32 10.86 4.01 6.52
CA ILE A 32 11.43 3.57 7.81
C ILE A 32 11.06 4.60 8.89
N GLY A 33 10.53 4.12 10.02
CA GLY A 33 10.10 4.95 11.14
C GLY A 33 8.63 5.37 11.11
N SER A 34 7.89 5.05 10.04
CA SER A 34 6.43 5.14 10.06
C SER A 34 5.86 4.09 11.01
N THR A 35 4.93 4.50 11.87
CA THR A 35 4.22 3.62 12.80
C THR A 35 2.73 3.67 12.48
N TRP A 36 2.04 2.55 12.55
CA TRP A 36 0.59 2.49 12.34
C TRP A 36 -0.03 1.38 13.17
N ALA A 37 -1.36 1.36 13.24
CA ALA A 37 -2.14 0.25 13.76
C ALA A 37 -3.42 0.11 12.94
N ALA A 38 -3.79 -1.13 12.64
CA ALA A 38 -5.12 -1.44 12.13
C ALA A 38 -6.14 -1.42 13.28
N GLY A 39 -7.28 -0.78 13.01
CA GLY A 39 -8.48 -0.88 13.84
C GLY A 39 -9.20 -2.21 13.64
N PRO A 40 -10.18 -2.53 14.49
CA PRO A 40 -11.01 -3.73 14.36
C PRO A 40 -11.87 -3.74 13.08
N ASP A 41 -12.03 -2.58 12.43
CA ASP A 41 -12.67 -2.40 11.12
C ASP A 41 -11.69 -2.59 9.94
N GLY A 42 -10.44 -2.97 10.21
CA GLY A 42 -9.38 -3.16 9.21
C GLY A 42 -8.75 -1.87 8.69
N ARG A 43 -9.27 -0.71 9.09
CA ARG A 43 -8.73 0.59 8.68
C ARG A 43 -7.47 0.93 9.45
N VAL A 44 -6.50 1.50 8.74
CA VAL A 44 -5.21 1.87 9.31
C VAL A 44 -5.25 3.29 9.85
N ARG A 45 -4.67 3.48 11.04
CA ARG A 45 -4.33 4.80 11.57
C ARG A 45 -2.82 4.89 11.72
N GLY A 46 -2.21 5.91 11.14
CA GLY A 46 -0.77 6.13 11.22
C GLY A 46 -0.38 7.22 12.23
N TRP A 47 0.84 7.08 12.73
CA TRP A 47 1.54 8.06 13.56
C TRP A 47 2.95 8.23 13.01
N ASP A 48 3.28 9.45 12.59
CA ASP A 48 4.66 9.89 12.45
C ASP A 48 5.01 10.65 13.73
N HIS A 49 6.19 10.42 14.34
CA HIS A 49 6.61 10.99 15.63
C HIS A 49 6.19 12.46 15.84
N SER A 50 5.01 12.68 16.45
CA SER A 50 4.33 13.97 16.78
C SER A 50 3.25 14.51 15.82
N TRP A 51 2.89 13.85 14.71
CA TRP A 51 1.89 14.37 13.75
C TRP A 51 0.94 13.27 13.24
N HIS A 52 -0.30 13.28 13.73
CA HIS A 52 -1.34 12.28 13.42
C HIS A 52 -2.01 12.48 12.05
N THR A 53 -1.72 13.57 11.33
CA THR A 53 -2.54 14.02 10.19
C THR A 53 -1.80 14.05 8.86
N ARG A 54 -0.55 13.59 8.82
CA ARG A 54 0.21 13.54 7.58
C ARG A 54 -0.05 12.23 6.86
N PRO A 55 -0.19 12.25 5.52
CA PRO A 55 -0.19 11.03 4.72
C PRO A 55 1.02 10.15 5.05
N PRO A 56 0.91 8.81 4.92
CA PRO A 56 2.06 7.94 5.01
C PRO A 56 3.15 8.44 4.06
N ARG A 57 4.38 8.52 4.55
CA ARG A 57 5.56 8.71 3.70
C ARG A 57 5.95 7.35 3.16
N GLY A 58 6.53 7.31 1.96
CA GLY A 58 7.05 6.08 1.38
C GLY A 58 6.73 5.97 -0.10
N THR A 59 6.61 4.74 -0.58
CA THR A 59 6.37 4.47 -1.99
C THR A 59 5.04 3.76 -2.17
N ALA A 60 4.15 4.37 -2.96
CA ALA A 60 2.99 3.66 -3.48
C ALA A 60 3.41 2.80 -4.67
N TRP A 61 2.97 1.55 -4.68
CA TRP A 61 3.20 0.55 -5.71
C TRP A 61 1.86 0.05 -6.24
N THR A 62 1.73 0.02 -7.56
CA THR A 62 0.57 -0.55 -8.26
C THR A 62 0.97 -1.86 -8.93
N VAL A 63 0.18 -2.90 -8.75
CA VAL A 63 0.33 -4.18 -9.48
C VAL A 63 -0.14 -3.97 -10.91
N LEU A 64 0.76 -4.17 -11.87
CA LEU A 64 0.44 -4.14 -13.29
C LEU A 64 -0.04 -5.50 -13.79
N ASP A 65 0.60 -6.57 -13.31
CA ASP A 65 0.33 -7.94 -13.74
C ASP A 65 0.68 -8.93 -12.64
N ARG A 66 0.04 -10.11 -12.68
CA ARG A 66 0.29 -11.21 -11.75
C ARG A 66 0.37 -12.55 -12.49
N ASP A 67 1.48 -13.24 -12.28
CA ASP A 67 1.71 -14.61 -12.75
C ASP A 67 2.00 -15.52 -11.54
N GLY A 68 0.99 -16.24 -11.07
CA GLY A 68 1.09 -17.10 -9.90
C GLY A 68 1.49 -16.33 -8.63
N ASP A 69 2.73 -16.51 -8.19
CA ASP A 69 3.33 -15.85 -7.01
C ASP A 69 4.25 -14.68 -7.38
N ALA A 70 4.45 -14.40 -8.67
CA ALA A 70 5.19 -13.24 -9.15
C ALA A 70 4.23 -12.09 -9.49
N ILE A 71 4.56 -10.88 -9.08
CA ILE A 71 3.83 -9.66 -9.44
C ILE A 71 4.78 -8.66 -10.10
N THR A 72 4.32 -8.05 -11.19
CA THR A 72 4.99 -6.90 -11.84
C THR A 72 4.34 -5.63 -11.32
N ILE A 73 5.16 -4.73 -10.78
CA ILE A 73 4.69 -3.58 -10.01
C ILE A 73 5.36 -2.29 -10.48
N ARG A 74 4.64 -1.18 -10.38
CA ARG A 74 5.12 0.15 -10.73
C ARG A 74 4.93 1.12 -9.56
N SER A 75 5.98 1.84 -9.22
CA SER A 75 5.88 2.92 -8.23
C SER A 75 5.19 4.16 -8.80
N HIS A 76 4.65 5.00 -7.93
CA HIS A 76 4.14 6.32 -8.33
C HIS A 76 5.18 7.22 -9.04
N ASP A 77 6.48 7.00 -8.82
CA ASP A 77 7.57 7.69 -9.52
C ASP A 77 7.95 7.04 -10.86
N GLY A 78 7.27 5.97 -11.27
CA GLY A 78 7.46 5.30 -12.56
C GLY A 78 8.52 4.18 -12.58
N VAL A 79 9.13 3.83 -11.44
CA VAL A 79 10.03 2.66 -11.36
C VAL A 79 9.22 1.37 -11.43
N GLU A 80 9.59 0.48 -12.34
CA GLU A 80 8.98 -0.83 -12.53
C GLU A 80 9.91 -1.96 -12.08
N LYS A 81 9.34 -3.01 -11.47
CA LYS A 81 10.07 -4.24 -11.13
C LYS A 81 9.12 -5.43 -10.98
N THR A 82 9.69 -6.63 -11.09
CA THR A 82 8.99 -7.88 -10.78
C THR A 82 9.51 -8.41 -9.44
N VAL A 83 8.60 -8.84 -8.57
CA VAL A 83 8.91 -9.45 -7.28
C VAL A 83 8.18 -10.79 -7.13
N VAL A 84 8.85 -11.76 -6.50
CA VAL A 84 8.25 -13.06 -6.16
C VAL A 84 7.83 -13.01 -4.69
N ILE A 85 6.58 -13.37 -4.41
CA ILE A 85 6.01 -13.37 -3.06
C ILE A 85 6.27 -14.75 -2.44
N PRO A 86 7.11 -14.85 -1.39
CA PRO A 86 7.37 -16.12 -0.73
C PRO A 86 6.14 -16.60 0.05
N ARG A 87 5.71 -17.84 -0.17
CA ARG A 87 4.54 -18.45 0.51
C ARG A 87 4.81 -18.86 1.95
N ASP A 88 6.08 -19.08 2.31
CA ASP A 88 6.48 -19.48 3.66
C ASP A 88 6.44 -18.34 4.68
N ARG A 89 6.18 -17.11 4.24
CA ARG A 89 6.11 -15.93 5.11
C ARG A 89 4.82 -15.19 4.89
N GLN A 90 4.10 -14.94 5.98
CA GLN A 90 3.01 -13.99 5.96
C GLN A 90 3.63 -12.59 5.87
N ALA A 91 3.41 -11.94 4.72
CA ALA A 91 3.79 -10.56 4.48
C ALA A 91 2.50 -9.78 4.23
N ASP A 92 2.20 -8.82 5.10
CA ASP A 92 1.05 -7.93 4.96
C ASP A 92 1.49 -6.60 4.34
N VAL A 93 0.59 -5.97 3.59
CA VAL A 93 0.79 -4.67 2.95
C VAL A 93 -0.33 -3.71 3.34
N LEU A 94 -0.05 -2.41 3.22
CA LEU A 94 -1.07 -1.38 3.40
C LEU A 94 -1.75 -1.11 2.06
N LEU A 95 -2.78 -1.91 1.77
CA LEU A 95 -3.54 -1.83 0.53
C LEU A 95 -4.44 -0.60 0.54
N VAL A 96 -4.51 0.10 -0.60
CA VAL A 96 -5.48 1.17 -0.84
C VAL A 96 -6.84 0.53 -1.04
N ASP A 97 -7.80 0.87 -0.18
CA ASP A 97 -9.20 0.53 -0.40
C ASP A 97 -9.68 1.28 -1.65
N PRO A 98 -10.11 0.60 -2.73
CA PRO A 98 -10.71 1.31 -3.84
C PRO A 98 -11.90 2.10 -3.30
N PRO A 99 -12.14 3.34 -3.76
CA PRO A 99 -13.37 4.02 -3.40
C PRO A 99 -14.51 3.07 -3.74
N ARG A 100 -15.34 2.72 -2.74
CA ARG A 100 -16.52 1.89 -2.98
C ARG A 100 -17.28 2.56 -4.11
N GLU A 101 -17.20 2.01 -5.32
CA GLU A 101 -18.00 2.48 -6.43
C GLU A 101 -19.45 2.30 -5.98
N GLU A 102 -20.10 3.41 -5.64
CA GLU A 102 -21.53 3.47 -5.47
C GLU A 102 -22.10 3.18 -6.87
N TRP A 103 -22.39 1.89 -7.12
CA TRP A 103 -23.02 1.42 -8.34
C TRP A 103 -24.20 2.35 -8.66
N ARG A 104 -24.11 3.07 -9.79
CA ARG A 104 -25.17 3.92 -10.31
C ARG A 104 -25.85 3.24 -11.48
#